data_AF-A0A660NJF4-F1
#
_entry.id   AF-A0A660NJF4-F1
#
_cell.length_a   1.000
_cell.length_b   1.000
_cell.length_c   1.000
_cell.angle_alpha   90.00
_cell.angle_beta   90.00
_cell.angle_gamma   90.00
#
_symmetry.space_group_name_H-M   'P 1'
#
loop_
_entity.id
_entity.type
_entity.pdbx_description
1 polymer ?
#
loop_
_entity_poly.entity_id
_entity_poly.type
_entity_poly.pdbx_seq_one_letter_code
_entity_poly.pdbx_strand_id
1 'polypeptide(L)'
;MAEMGKKCVIVFSGGQDSTTCLWWAKKRGWDVHCLTFDYGQLHSIELDSARNIAKLAKVPLTVLAVPQVLRSTSPLVTQEAPKEYESFQQMEKETGKNVEATFVPMRNLFFLTIAMNFALSIGAKIVVTGVSQADNANYPDCTEAF
;
A
#
# COMPACT_ATOMS: atom_id res chain seq x y z
N MET A 1 22.21 13.44 -12.02
CA MET A 1 23.08 13.20 -10.85
C MET A 1 22.56 13.82 -9.54
N ALA A 2 21.47 14.62 -9.54
CA ALA A 2 21.03 15.38 -8.36
C ALA A 2 20.14 14.63 -7.32
N GLU A 3 19.95 13.32 -7.43
CA GLU A 3 19.06 12.57 -6.51
C GLU A 3 19.66 11.31 -5.88
N MET A 4 20.95 11.05 -6.08
CA MET A 4 21.61 9.86 -5.54
C MET A 4 21.72 9.95 -4.01
N GLY A 5 21.40 8.86 -3.31
CA GLY A 5 21.51 8.78 -1.85
C GLY A 5 20.37 9.45 -1.05
N LYS A 6 19.29 9.91 -1.69
CA LYS A 6 18.09 10.35 -0.96
C LYS A 6 17.48 9.16 -0.22
N LYS A 7 17.16 9.35 1.06
CA LYS A 7 16.53 8.32 1.88
C LYS A 7 15.00 8.36 1.73
N CYS A 8 14.39 7.22 1.42
CA CYS A 8 12.94 7.11 1.22
C CYS A 8 12.34 5.89 1.93
N VAL A 9 11.07 6.03 2.31
CA VAL A 9 10.23 4.93 2.78
C VAL A 9 9.25 4.54 1.67
N ILE A 10 9.15 3.25 1.36
CA ILE A 10 8.12 2.71 0.47
C ILE A 10 7.02 2.12 1.33
N VAL A 11 5.78 2.59 1.15
CA VAL A 11 4.58 1.90 1.65
C VAL A 11 4.44 0.62 0.84
N PHE A 12 4.75 -0.52 1.47
CA PHE A 12 5.10 -1.73 0.75
C PHE A 12 4.21 -2.90 1.14
N SER A 13 3.51 -3.48 0.14
CA SER A 13 2.66 -4.67 0.33
C SER A 13 3.26 -5.94 -0.26
N GLY A 14 4.31 -5.83 -1.10
CA GLY A 14 4.80 -6.94 -1.90
C GLY A 14 3.96 -7.26 -3.15
N GLY A 15 2.86 -6.53 -3.37
CA GLY A 15 2.09 -6.57 -4.62
C GLY A 15 2.82 -5.89 -5.79
N GLN A 16 2.22 -5.96 -6.97
CA GLN A 16 2.80 -5.45 -8.23
C GLN A 16 3.18 -3.96 -8.15
N ASP A 17 2.28 -3.10 -7.67
CA ASP A 17 2.48 -1.64 -7.73
C ASP A 17 3.51 -1.16 -6.72
N SER A 18 3.44 -1.68 -5.48
CA SER A 18 4.43 -1.36 -4.44
C SER A 18 5.82 -1.91 -4.79
N THR A 19 5.91 -3.06 -5.47
CA THR A 19 7.16 -3.61 -6.01
C THR A 19 7.71 -2.76 -7.15
N THR A 20 6.83 -2.22 -8.00
CA THR A 20 7.23 -1.29 -9.05
C THR A 20 7.80 -0.01 -8.45
N CYS A 21 7.17 0.54 -7.41
CA CYS A 21 7.68 1.70 -6.67
C CYS A 21 9.05 1.45 -6.04
N LEU A 22 9.25 0.27 -5.43
CA LEU A 22 10.55 -0.14 -4.88
C LEU A 22 11.65 -0.12 -5.95
N TRP A 23 11.44 -0.78 -7.09
CA TRP A 23 12.45 -0.80 -8.15
C TRP A 23 12.64 0.55 -8.84
N TRP A 24 11.58 1.34 -8.95
CA TRP A 24 11.63 2.72 -9.45
C TRP A 24 12.51 3.62 -8.57
N ALA A 25 12.41 3.49 -7.24
CA ALA A 25 13.25 4.22 -6.28
C ALA A 25 14.70 3.72 -6.32
N LYS A 26 14.90 2.40 -6.35
CA LYS A 26 16.23 1.80 -6.48
C LYS A 26 16.96 2.22 -7.76
N LYS A 27 16.27 2.26 -8.90
CA LYS A 27 16.84 2.70 -10.17
C LYS A 27 17.35 4.15 -10.12
N ARG A 28 16.84 4.98 -9.20
CA ARG A 28 17.30 6.35 -8.95
C ARG A 28 18.51 6.43 -8.02
N GLY A 29 18.95 5.30 -7.44
CA GLY A 29 20.04 5.26 -6.47
C GLY A 29 19.65 5.81 -5.11
N TRP A 30 18.38 5.72 -4.73
CA TRP A 30 17.88 6.12 -3.40
C TRP A 30 18.22 5.07 -2.34
N ASP A 31 18.37 5.52 -1.09
CA ASP A 31 18.47 4.65 0.09
C ASP A 31 17.06 4.28 0.55
N VAL A 32 16.67 3.04 0.28
CA VAL A 32 15.27 2.59 0.37
C VAL A 32 15.03 1.78 1.63
N HIS A 33 13.97 2.11 2.37
CA HIS A 33 13.42 1.29 3.45
C HIS A 33 11.95 0.93 3.16
N CYS A 34 11.61 -0.36 3.18
CA CYS A 34 10.23 -0.80 2.99
C CYS A 34 9.48 -0.84 4.34
N LEU A 35 8.26 -0.31 4.36
CA LEU A 35 7.36 -0.39 5.51
C LEU A 35 6.08 -1.13 5.10
N THR A 36 5.82 -2.25 5.75
CA THR A 36 4.64 -3.09 5.54
C THR A 36 3.75 -3.04 6.78
N PHE A 37 2.43 -3.08 6.56
CA PHE A 37 1.43 -3.06 7.62
C PHE A 37 0.79 -4.44 7.76
N ASP A 38 0.83 -4.98 8.97
CA ASP A 38 0.03 -6.13 9.39
C ASP A 38 -1.12 -5.60 10.24
N TYR A 39 -2.27 -5.39 9.62
CA TYR A 39 -3.47 -4.85 10.25
C TYR A 39 -4.54 -5.92 10.50
N GLY A 40 -4.16 -7.21 10.42
CA GLY A 40 -5.08 -8.33 10.50
C GLY A 40 -5.83 -8.61 9.19
N GLN A 41 -5.25 -8.22 8.05
CA GLN A 41 -5.80 -8.54 6.74
C GLN A 41 -5.90 -10.05 6.48
N LEU A 42 -6.87 -10.45 5.65
CA LEU A 42 -7.16 -11.86 5.36
C LEU A 42 -5.97 -12.65 4.76
N HIS A 43 -5.18 -12.01 3.91
CA HIS A 43 -4.17 -12.69 3.09
C HIS A 43 -2.76 -12.54 3.68
N SER A 44 -2.34 -13.51 4.51
CA SER A 44 -0.96 -13.56 5.05
C SER A 44 0.12 -13.66 3.97
N ILE A 45 -0.23 -14.13 2.77
CA ILE A 45 0.67 -14.24 1.61
C ILE A 45 1.27 -12.89 1.19
N GLU A 46 0.56 -11.78 1.47
CA GLU A 46 1.07 -10.43 1.19
C GLU A 46 2.30 -10.12 2.05
N LEU A 47 2.27 -10.47 3.34
CA LEU A 47 3.40 -10.25 4.25
C LEU A 47 4.62 -11.09 3.83
N ASP A 48 4.41 -12.32 3.39
CA ASP A 48 5.49 -13.19 2.92
C ASP A 48 6.06 -12.70 1.59
N SER A 49 5.21 -12.23 0.68
CA SER A 49 5.62 -11.60 -0.57
C SER A 49 6.47 -10.36 -0.31
N ALA A 50 6.05 -9.49 0.62
CA ALA A 50 6.82 -8.32 1.02
C ALA A 50 8.21 -8.71 1.58
N ARG A 51 8.27 -9.70 2.48
CA ARG A 51 9.55 -10.21 3.02
C ARG A 51 10.47 -10.73 1.92
N ASN A 52 9.94 -11.55 1.01
CA ASN A 52 10.70 -12.16 -0.06
C ASN A 52 11.24 -11.13 -1.05
N ILE A 53 10.41 -10.17 -1.45
CA ILE A 53 10.80 -9.13 -2.41
C ILE A 53 11.79 -8.14 -1.77
N ALA A 54 11.60 -7.73 -0.52
CA ALA A 54 12.56 -6.88 0.18
C ALA A 54 13.94 -7.56 0.31
N LYS A 55 13.95 -8.86 0.62
CA LYS A 55 15.18 -9.67 0.66
C LYS A 55 15.84 -9.75 -0.71
N LEU A 56 15.08 -10.00 -1.78
CA LEU A 56 15.58 -10.02 -3.16
C LEU A 56 16.17 -8.66 -3.56
N ALA A 57 15.49 -7.58 -3.19
CA ALA A 57 15.94 -6.22 -3.42
C ALA A 57 17.07 -5.79 -2.46
N LYS A 58 17.43 -6.60 -1.45
CA LYS A 58 18.46 -6.24 -0.45
C LYS A 58 18.19 -4.89 0.23
N VAL A 59 16.92 -4.63 0.56
CA VAL A 59 16.50 -3.42 1.30
C VAL A 59 15.96 -3.83 2.68
N PRO A 60 16.14 -2.99 3.71
CA PRO A 60 15.51 -3.23 4.99
C PRO A 60 13.97 -3.21 4.86
N LEU A 61 13.33 -4.06 5.65
CA LEU A 61 11.87 -4.16 5.76
C LEU A 61 11.47 -4.06 7.23
N THR A 62 10.58 -3.13 7.54
CA THR A 62 9.87 -3.09 8.81
C THR A 62 8.44 -3.55 8.58
N VAL A 63 8.00 -4.55 9.36
CA VAL A 63 6.60 -4.96 9.41
C VAL A 63 6.01 -4.38 10.69
N LEU A 64 5.02 -3.50 10.55
CA LEU A 64 4.34 -2.89 11.68
C LEU A 64 3.00 -3.59 11.92
N ALA A 65 2.87 -4.24 13.07
CA ALA A 65 1.61 -4.80 13.52
C ALA A 65 0.71 -3.68 14.08
N VAL A 66 -0.43 -3.47 13.44
CA VAL A 66 -1.49 -2.53 13.82
C VAL A 66 -2.86 -3.21 13.82
N PRO A 67 -3.01 -4.38 14.48
CA PRO A 67 -4.26 -5.12 14.46
C PRO A 67 -5.38 -4.31 15.15
N GLN A 68 -6.62 -4.53 14.70
CA GLN A 68 -7.85 -3.98 15.33
C GLN A 68 -8.02 -2.45 15.25
N VAL A 69 -7.10 -1.73 14.60
CA VAL A 69 -7.21 -0.27 14.40
C VAL A 69 -8.19 0.05 13.28
N LEU A 70 -8.04 -0.63 12.14
CA LEU A 70 -8.95 -0.49 11.00
C LEU A 70 -10.21 -1.31 11.28
N ARG A 71 -11.37 -0.64 11.32
CA ARG A 71 -12.69 -1.28 11.49
C ARG A 71 -13.57 -0.88 10.31
N SER A 72 -14.09 -1.87 9.59
CA SER A 72 -14.94 -1.68 8.43
C SER A 72 -15.86 -2.89 8.27
N THR A 73 -16.92 -2.74 7.49
CA THR A 73 -17.73 -3.85 6.97
C THR A 73 -17.07 -4.51 5.75
N SER A 74 -15.91 -4.03 5.31
CA SER A 74 -15.21 -4.60 4.16
C SER A 74 -14.71 -6.03 4.42
N PRO A 75 -14.83 -6.93 3.43
CA PRO A 75 -14.32 -8.31 3.49
C PRO A 75 -12.83 -8.39 3.80
N LEU A 76 -12.05 -7.34 3.48
CA LEU A 76 -10.62 -7.30 3.79
C LEU A 76 -10.31 -7.31 5.29
N VAL A 77 -11.28 -6.95 6.13
CA VAL A 77 -11.15 -6.86 7.60
C VAL A 77 -12.14 -7.78 8.32
N THR A 78 -13.32 -8.04 7.74
CA THR A 78 -14.32 -8.95 8.30
C THR A 78 -14.05 -10.43 8.02
N GLN A 79 -13.05 -10.74 7.16
CA GLN A 79 -12.72 -12.09 6.72
C GLN A 79 -13.82 -12.78 5.89
N GLU A 80 -14.75 -12.00 5.35
CA GLU A 80 -15.72 -12.48 4.36
C GLU A 80 -15.07 -12.57 2.98
N ALA A 81 -15.61 -13.44 2.11
CA ALA A 81 -15.12 -13.53 0.74
C ALA A 81 -15.51 -12.27 -0.05
N PRO A 82 -14.56 -11.57 -0.70
CA PRO A 82 -14.88 -10.43 -1.55
C PRO A 82 -15.67 -10.88 -2.78
N LYS A 83 -16.46 -9.96 -3.34
CA LYS A 83 -17.23 -10.21 -4.56
C LYS A 83 -16.27 -10.37 -5.75
N GLU A 84 -16.44 -11.44 -6.51
CA GLU A 84 -15.71 -11.63 -7.77
C GLU A 84 -16.48 -11.00 -8.92
N TYR A 85 -15.76 -10.34 -9.83
CA TYR A 85 -16.29 -9.76 -11.05
C TYR A 85 -15.61 -10.40 -12.25
N GLU A 86 -16.34 -10.65 -13.34
CA GLU A 86 -15.77 -11.24 -14.56
C GLU A 86 -14.93 -10.22 -15.36
N SER A 87 -15.16 -8.92 -15.14
CA SER A 87 -14.41 -7.84 -15.79
C SER A 87 -14.48 -6.51 -15.03
N PHE A 88 -13.53 -5.62 -15.32
CA PHE A 88 -13.56 -4.24 -14.83
C PHE A 88 -14.84 -3.48 -15.23
N GLN A 89 -15.35 -3.72 -16.45
CA GLN A 89 -16.57 -3.09 -16.95
C GLN A 89 -17.83 -3.52 -16.18
N GLN A 90 -17.88 -4.79 -15.78
CA GLN A 90 -18.95 -5.30 -14.94
C GLN A 90 -18.91 -4.66 -13.55
N MET A 91 -17.73 -4.62 -12.94
CA MET A 91 -17.53 -3.97 -11.64
C MET A 91 -17.98 -2.51 -11.67
N GLU A 92 -17.57 -1.72 -12.67
CA GLU A 92 -18.00 -0.32 -12.82
C GLU A 92 -19.53 -0.20 -12.96
N LYS A 93 -20.16 -1.08 -13.73
CA LYS A 93 -21.61 -1.06 -13.94
C LYS A 93 -22.38 -1.36 -12.66
N GLU A 94 -21.89 -2.28 -11.84
CA GLU A 94 -22.53 -2.70 -10.59
C GLU A 94 -22.25 -1.74 -9.43
N THR A 95 -21.01 -1.26 -9.31
CA THR A 95 -20.60 -0.28 -8.29
C THR A 95 -21.16 1.10 -8.59
N GLY A 96 -21.22 1.49 -9.87
CA GLY A 96 -21.71 2.78 -10.32
C GLY A 96 -20.92 3.93 -9.67
N LYS A 97 -21.62 4.79 -8.93
CA LYS A 97 -21.02 5.90 -8.17
C LYS A 97 -20.70 5.56 -6.71
N ASN A 98 -21.02 4.33 -6.27
CA ASN A 98 -20.73 3.90 -4.91
C ASN A 98 -19.26 3.52 -4.78
N VAL A 99 -18.82 3.35 -3.54
CA VAL A 99 -17.49 2.82 -3.24
C VAL A 99 -17.55 1.30 -3.28
N GLU A 100 -16.51 0.65 -3.84
CA GLU A 100 -16.42 -0.81 -3.91
C GLU A 100 -16.42 -1.45 -2.50
N ALA A 101 -17.00 -2.65 -2.37
CA ALA A 101 -17.24 -3.30 -1.07
C ALA A 101 -15.96 -3.61 -0.28
N THR A 102 -14.83 -3.85 -0.97
CA THR A 102 -13.52 -4.10 -0.34
C THR A 102 -12.90 -2.84 0.25
N PHE A 103 -13.51 -1.66 0.07
CA PHE A 103 -13.01 -0.42 0.66
C PHE A 103 -12.98 -0.44 2.18
N VAL A 104 -11.80 -0.16 2.73
CA VAL A 104 -11.61 0.09 4.15
C VAL A 104 -11.44 1.61 4.32
N PRO A 105 -12.43 2.31 4.90
CA PRO A 105 -12.38 3.77 5.02
C PRO A 105 -11.09 4.28 5.68
N MET A 106 -10.46 5.26 5.04
CA MET A 106 -9.25 5.95 5.53
C MET A 106 -8.04 5.04 5.76
N ARG A 107 -8.01 3.86 5.16
CA ARG A 107 -6.87 2.94 5.26
C ARG A 107 -5.59 3.57 4.71
N ASN A 108 -5.65 4.22 3.54
CA ASN A 108 -4.44 4.80 2.95
C ASN A 108 -3.97 6.03 3.73
N LEU A 109 -4.90 6.84 4.25
CA LEU A 109 -4.57 7.94 5.16
C LEU A 109 -3.80 7.45 6.38
N PHE A 110 -4.30 6.37 7.00
CA PHE A 110 -3.69 5.76 8.17
C PHE A 110 -2.28 5.25 7.86
N PHE A 111 -2.10 4.53 6.75
CA PHE A 111 -0.79 4.04 6.31
C PHE A 111 0.17 5.18 6.00
N LEU A 112 -0.26 6.21 5.27
CA LEU A 112 0.55 7.38 4.95
C LEU A 112 0.96 8.14 6.22
N THR A 113 0.04 8.32 7.16
CA THR A 113 0.32 8.98 8.45
C THR A 113 1.45 8.28 9.21
N ILE A 114 1.38 6.95 9.31
CA ILE A 114 2.41 6.17 9.99
C ILE A 114 3.71 6.13 9.18
N ALA A 115 3.63 5.99 7.85
CA ALA A 115 4.80 5.96 6.99
C ALA A 115 5.58 7.29 7.05
N MET A 116 4.88 8.42 7.12
CA MET A 116 5.50 9.74 7.32
C MET A 116 6.18 9.84 8.69
N ASN A 117 5.53 9.39 9.77
CA ASN A 117 6.15 9.35 11.09
C ASN A 117 7.41 8.45 11.11
N PHE A 118 7.33 7.26 10.53
CA PHE A 118 8.45 6.33 10.42
C PHE A 118 9.58 6.89 9.55
N ALA A 119 9.26 7.56 8.43
CA ALA A 119 10.24 8.22 7.60
C ALA A 119 11.04 9.26 8.40
N LEU A 120 10.36 10.10 9.18
CA LEU A 120 11.01 11.10 10.02
C LEU A 120 11.93 10.46 11.08
N SER A 121 11.54 9.34 11.69
CA SER A 121 12.35 8.68 12.73
C SER A 121 13.67 8.10 12.19
N ILE A 122 13.72 7.75 10.90
CA ILE A 122 14.93 7.27 10.23
C ILE A 122 15.64 8.34 9.40
N GLY A 123 15.19 9.60 9.43
CA GLY A 123 15.76 10.71 8.66
C GLY A 123 15.43 10.70 7.16
N ALA A 124 14.43 9.94 6.73
CA ALA A 124 13.91 9.97 5.36
C ALA A 124 12.98 11.17 5.15
N LYS A 125 13.09 11.82 3.98
CA LYS A 125 12.25 12.97 3.60
C LYS A 125 11.25 12.65 2.49
N ILE A 126 11.21 11.39 2.06
CA ILE A 126 10.41 10.93 0.94
C ILE A 126 9.63 9.70 1.38
N VAL A 127 8.33 9.73 1.16
CA VAL A 127 7.44 8.57 1.23
C VAL A 127 6.94 8.29 -0.17
N VAL A 128 6.99 7.03 -0.59
CA VAL A 128 6.47 6.57 -1.89
C VAL A 128 5.36 5.57 -1.62
N THR A 129 4.25 5.70 -2.34
CA THR A 129 3.11 4.79 -2.29
C THR A 129 2.77 4.30 -3.69
N GLY A 130 2.24 3.07 -3.79
CA GLY A 130 1.74 2.49 -5.04
C GLY A 130 0.27 2.80 -5.32
N VAL A 131 -0.37 3.63 -4.50
CA VAL A 131 -1.75 4.08 -4.69
C VAL A 131 -1.91 4.84 -6.01
N SER A 132 -3.00 4.58 -6.73
CA SER A 132 -3.27 5.17 -8.04
C SER A 132 -4.72 5.64 -8.15
N GLN A 133 -4.91 6.86 -8.65
CA GLN A 133 -6.24 7.40 -8.95
C GLN A 133 -6.93 6.71 -10.15
N ALA A 134 -6.16 5.96 -10.94
CA ALA A 134 -6.68 5.18 -12.05
C ALA A 134 -7.35 3.86 -11.59
N ASP A 135 -7.34 3.56 -10.29
CA ASP A 135 -8.14 2.47 -9.75
C ASP A 135 -9.62 2.85 -9.79
N ASN A 136 -10.38 2.17 -10.66
CA ASN A 136 -11.80 2.44 -10.93
C ASN A 136 -12.77 2.01 -9.80
N ALA A 137 -12.27 1.93 -8.56
CA ALA A 137 -13.03 1.47 -7.39
C ALA A 137 -13.66 2.62 -6.58
N ASN A 138 -13.53 3.86 -7.06
CA ASN A 138 -14.03 5.08 -6.40
C ASN A 138 -13.49 5.27 -4.97
N TYR A 139 -12.23 4.88 -4.70
CA TYR A 139 -11.61 5.06 -3.39
C TYR A 139 -11.19 6.53 -3.19
N PRO A 140 -11.82 7.28 -2.25
CA PRO A 140 -11.56 8.70 -2.09
C PRO A 140 -10.12 8.99 -1.61
N ASP A 141 -9.51 8.07 -0.87
CA ASP A 141 -8.13 8.14 -0.37
C ASP A 141 -7.10 7.56 -1.35
N CYS A 142 -7.47 7.45 -2.64
CA CYS A 142 -6.58 7.10 -3.75
C CYS A 142 -6.39 8.22 -4.79
N THR A 143 -7.06 9.37 -4.62
CA THR A 143 -7.05 10.46 -5.60
C THR A 143 -5.83 11.38 -5.45
N GLU A 144 -5.45 12.07 -6.52
CA GLU A 144 -4.35 13.06 -6.45
C GLU A 144 -4.66 14.25 -5.53
N ALA A 145 -5.94 14.62 -5.39
CA ALA A 145 -6.37 15.74 -4.56
C ALA A 145 -6.37 15.42 -3.05
N PHE A 146 -6.25 14.14 -2.68
CA PHE A 146 -6.25 13.65 -1.30
C PHE A 146 -4.85 13.76 -0.68
#